data_AF-A0A5C5TMG7-F1
#
_entry.id   AF-A0A5C5TMG7-F1
#
_cell.length_a   1.000
_cell.length_b   1.000
_cell.length_c   1.000
_cell.angle_alpha   90.00
_cell.angle_beta   90.00
_cell.angle_gamma   90.00
#
_symmetry.space_group_name_H-M   'P 1'
#
loop_
_entity.id
_entity.type
_entity.pdbx_description
1 polymer ?
#
loop_
_entity_poly.entity_id
_entity_poly.type
_entity_poly.pdbx_seq_one_letter_code
_entity_poly.pdbx_strand_id
1 'polypeptide(L)'
;MRFLVAIAAAGALGLLSTATLAQDRQQATTLKVDIEGETISVPAPFGYCDLEPGDRRDRVLIASFDRLAGQDRVLRRLAPCDELKSWRADTAHEPIEIVQILWTRRLDTEGEDRRTFLRRVVPGDVLGKARVLELAEKGFPTGGTEDRFAAVGLIERTDRAAILAEAVVTKIDGETRQFMALTATTAVESTPMIVQVLTPYDDGSEIDWMLRDTREHIDRLLSANGETSRRFRESRPPIGETPPDVTTRKARTPRDRSTPGFFDNNGGYIAFGLLVGGGLLIAIGMLVARRLRPTP
;
A
#
# COMPACT_ATOMS: atom_id res chain seq x y z
N MET A 1 18.66 -52.64 13.34
CA MET A 1 19.12 -51.25 13.10
C MET A 1 18.76 -50.76 11.69
N ARG A 2 17.50 -50.94 11.23
CA ARG A 2 17.05 -50.55 9.87
C ARG A 2 15.63 -49.96 9.82
N PHE A 3 15.01 -49.67 10.97
CA PHE A 3 13.59 -49.27 11.05
C PHE A 3 13.34 -47.85 11.58
N LEU A 4 14.38 -47.07 11.91
CA LEU A 4 14.23 -45.72 12.49
C LEU A 4 14.54 -44.57 11.53
N VAL A 5 14.95 -44.86 10.29
CA VAL A 5 15.28 -43.82 9.29
C VAL A 5 14.05 -43.38 8.48
N ALA A 6 12.94 -44.12 8.53
CA ALA A 6 11.77 -43.86 7.69
C ALA A 6 10.80 -42.78 8.23
N ILE A 7 10.86 -42.41 9.51
CA ILE A 7 9.90 -41.46 10.12
C ILE A 7 10.39 -40.01 10.04
N ALA A 8 11.69 -39.77 9.87
CA ALA A 8 12.25 -38.41 9.75
C ALA A 8 12.03 -37.78 8.35
N ALA A 9 11.77 -38.58 7.31
CA ALA A 9 11.58 -38.08 5.94
C ALA A 9 10.14 -37.61 5.66
N ALA A 10 9.15 -38.01 6.47
CA ALA A 10 7.75 -37.64 6.25
C ALA A 10 7.38 -36.27 6.86
N GLY A 11 8.12 -35.79 7.87
CA GLY A 11 7.85 -34.50 8.52
C GLY A 11 8.42 -33.27 7.81
N ALA A 12 9.49 -33.44 7.04
CA ALA A 12 10.18 -32.31 6.39
C ALA A 12 9.62 -31.94 5.00
N LEU A 13 8.87 -32.84 4.35
CA LEU A 13 8.27 -32.62 3.03
C LEU A 13 6.82 -32.09 3.10
N GLY A 14 6.18 -32.12 4.27
CA GLY A 14 4.81 -31.61 4.45
C GLY A 14 4.71 -30.10 4.71
N LEU A 15 5.81 -29.44 5.05
CA LEU A 15 5.82 -28.02 5.45
C LEU A 15 6.30 -27.05 4.37
N LEU A 16 6.65 -27.54 3.17
CA LEU A 16 7.29 -26.71 2.13
C LEU A 16 6.41 -26.37 0.92
N SER A 17 5.12 -26.73 0.91
CA SER A 17 4.32 -26.66 -0.34
C SER A 17 3.05 -25.79 -0.30
N THR A 18 2.77 -25.03 0.77
CA THR A 18 1.56 -24.18 0.82
C THR A 18 1.81 -22.68 0.90
N ALA A 19 3.04 -22.23 1.18
CA ALA A 19 3.33 -20.80 1.30
C ALA A 19 3.44 -20.09 -0.06
N THR A 20 3.86 -20.78 -1.12
CA THR A 20 4.15 -20.15 -2.42
C THR A 20 2.94 -20.04 -3.37
N LEU A 21 1.82 -20.73 -3.08
CA LEU A 21 0.63 -20.71 -3.96
C LEU A 21 -0.49 -19.78 -3.49
N ALA A 22 -0.39 -19.20 -2.29
CA ALA A 22 -1.43 -18.32 -1.74
C ALA A 22 -1.26 -16.85 -2.14
N GLN A 23 -0.07 -16.42 -2.57
CA GLN A 23 0.25 -15.01 -2.81
C GLN A 23 -0.15 -14.51 -4.22
N ASP A 24 -0.27 -15.40 -5.21
CA ASP A 24 -0.63 -15.02 -6.59
C ASP A 24 -2.13 -14.83 -6.84
N ARG A 25 -3.01 -15.16 -5.88
CA ARG A 25 -4.46 -15.15 -6.08
C ARG A 25 -5.20 -13.91 -5.60
N GLN A 26 -4.52 -12.95 -4.96
CA GLN A 26 -5.17 -11.75 -4.43
C GLN A 26 -4.81 -10.47 -5.17
N GLN A 27 -3.89 -10.50 -6.13
CA GLN A 27 -3.62 -9.33 -6.94
C GLN A 27 -4.78 -9.04 -7.88
N ALA A 28 -5.30 -7.82 -7.80
CA ALA A 28 -6.45 -7.45 -8.58
C ALA A 28 -6.12 -7.34 -10.08
N THR A 29 -7.00 -7.84 -10.94
CA THR A 29 -6.76 -7.87 -12.40
C THR A 29 -6.90 -6.46 -13.00
N THR A 30 -6.34 -6.24 -14.20
CA THR A 30 -6.57 -4.97 -14.92
C THR A 30 -8.05 -4.80 -15.24
N LEU A 31 -8.63 -3.70 -14.79
CA LEU A 31 -10.00 -3.32 -15.10
C LEU A 31 -10.03 -2.61 -16.45
N LYS A 32 -10.95 -2.97 -17.35
CA LYS A 32 -11.19 -2.24 -18.59
C LYS A 32 -12.49 -1.48 -18.47
N VAL A 33 -12.47 -0.18 -18.74
CA VAL A 33 -13.64 0.69 -18.63
C VAL A 33 -13.81 1.49 -19.91
N ASP A 34 -15.01 1.51 -20.46
CA ASP A 34 -15.34 2.37 -21.58
C ASP A 34 -15.72 3.77 -21.08
N ILE A 35 -15.02 4.77 -21.61
CA ILE A 35 -15.14 6.19 -21.28
C ILE A 35 -15.20 6.94 -22.59
N GLU A 36 -16.36 7.53 -22.89
CA GLU A 36 -16.56 8.38 -24.09
C GLU A 36 -16.17 7.72 -25.43
N GLY A 37 -16.27 6.39 -25.51
CA GLY A 37 -15.92 5.62 -26.70
C GLY A 37 -14.49 5.11 -26.74
N GLU A 38 -13.65 5.48 -25.76
CA GLU A 38 -12.31 4.95 -25.55
C GLU A 38 -12.33 3.86 -24.45
N THR A 39 -11.64 2.75 -24.68
CA THR A 39 -11.46 1.70 -23.65
C THR A 39 -10.19 1.98 -22.88
N ILE A 40 -10.33 2.40 -21.62
CA ILE A 40 -9.21 2.67 -20.72
C ILE A 40 -8.93 1.44 -19.85
N SER A 41 -7.66 1.01 -19.85
CA SER A 41 -7.15 -0.04 -18.98
C SER A 41 -6.63 0.54 -17.67
N VAL A 42 -7.23 0.16 -16.55
CA VAL A 42 -6.92 0.62 -15.20
C VAL A 42 -6.30 -0.54 -14.41
N PRO A 43 -4.96 -0.66 -14.37
CA PRO A 43 -4.28 -1.76 -13.70
C PRO A 43 -4.30 -1.59 -12.17
N ALA A 44 -4.22 -2.71 -11.44
CA ALA A 44 -3.80 -2.69 -10.04
C ALA A 44 -2.28 -2.90 -9.96
N PRO A 45 -1.54 -2.12 -9.16
CA PRO A 45 -0.14 -2.41 -8.89
C PRO A 45 0.02 -3.70 -8.06
N PHE A 46 1.25 -4.21 -8.02
CA PHE A 46 1.60 -5.34 -7.16
C PHE A 46 1.36 -4.97 -5.69
N GLY A 47 0.83 -5.93 -4.92
CA GLY A 47 0.55 -5.73 -3.49
C GLY A 47 -0.68 -4.88 -3.18
N TYR A 48 -1.47 -4.49 -4.17
CA TYR A 48 -2.74 -3.79 -3.97
C TYR A 48 -3.94 -4.67 -4.29
N CYS A 49 -4.97 -4.54 -3.47
CA CYS A 49 -6.23 -5.26 -3.54
C CYS A 49 -7.38 -4.25 -3.71
N ASP A 50 -8.42 -4.62 -4.47
CA ASP A 50 -9.61 -3.79 -4.63
C ASP A 50 -10.41 -3.73 -3.33
N LEU A 51 -10.95 -2.54 -3.03
CA LEU A 51 -12.01 -2.43 -2.04
C LEU A 51 -13.28 -3.08 -2.60
N GLU A 52 -13.94 -3.88 -1.77
CA GLU A 52 -15.12 -4.67 -2.13
C GLU A 52 -16.39 -3.99 -1.60
N PRO A 53 -17.29 -3.46 -2.46
CA PRO A 53 -18.51 -2.79 -1.99
C PRO A 53 -19.46 -3.71 -1.20
N GLY A 54 -19.32 -5.03 -1.33
CA GLY A 54 -20.09 -6.01 -0.56
C GLY A 54 -19.56 -6.20 0.87
N ASP A 55 -18.29 -5.86 1.15
CA ASP A 55 -17.70 -5.99 2.47
C ASP A 55 -18.15 -4.84 3.39
N ARG A 56 -18.53 -5.18 4.64
CA ARG A 56 -19.05 -4.20 5.60
C ARG A 56 -18.02 -3.11 5.93
N ARG A 57 -16.76 -3.48 6.11
CA ARG A 57 -15.69 -2.55 6.51
C ARG A 57 -15.21 -1.72 5.33
N ASP A 58 -15.11 -2.31 4.14
CA ASP A 58 -14.74 -1.55 2.95
C ASP A 58 -15.78 -0.48 2.61
N ARG A 59 -17.08 -0.75 2.82
CA ARG A 59 -18.15 0.26 2.64
C ARG A 59 -17.95 1.53 3.48
N VAL A 60 -17.37 1.42 4.67
CA VAL A 60 -17.09 2.58 5.53
C VAL A 60 -16.04 3.48 4.87
N LEU A 61 -14.97 2.90 4.32
CA LEU A 61 -13.96 3.65 3.58
C LEU A 61 -14.56 4.22 2.29
N ILE A 62 -15.25 3.40 1.49
CA ILE A 62 -15.89 3.81 0.24
C ILE A 62 -16.81 5.02 0.46
N ALA A 63 -17.74 4.93 1.41
CA ALA A 63 -18.69 6.01 1.69
C ALA A 63 -18.00 7.30 2.17
N SER A 64 -16.86 7.17 2.86
CA SER A 64 -16.07 8.32 3.33
C SER A 64 -15.41 9.03 2.16
N PHE A 65 -14.77 8.28 1.27
CA PHE A 65 -14.06 8.87 0.14
C PHE A 65 -14.94 9.17 -1.09
N ASP A 66 -16.15 8.61 -1.19
CA ASP A 66 -17.16 9.02 -2.18
C ASP A 66 -17.49 10.52 -2.02
N ARG A 67 -17.52 11.03 -0.79
CA ARG A 67 -17.75 12.46 -0.53
C ARG A 67 -16.62 13.35 -1.06
N LEU A 68 -15.38 12.84 -1.05
CA LEU A 68 -14.20 13.56 -1.53
C LEU A 68 -14.12 13.63 -3.06
N ALA A 69 -14.56 12.56 -3.75
CA ALA A 69 -14.52 12.48 -5.20
C ALA A 69 -15.42 13.53 -5.88
N GLY A 70 -16.43 14.05 -5.16
CA GLY A 70 -17.30 15.11 -5.65
C GLY A 70 -18.06 14.71 -6.92
N GLN A 71 -17.70 15.31 -8.05
CA GLN A 71 -18.30 15.02 -9.37
C GLN A 71 -17.48 14.01 -10.20
N ASP A 72 -16.35 13.56 -9.69
CA ASP A 72 -15.46 12.65 -10.41
C ASP A 72 -16.01 11.22 -10.33
N ARG A 73 -15.98 10.49 -11.44
CA ARG A 73 -16.36 9.08 -11.48
C ARG A 73 -15.19 8.25 -10.99
N VAL A 74 -15.40 7.52 -9.90
CA VAL A 74 -14.40 6.58 -9.40
C VAL A 74 -14.40 5.33 -10.27
N LEU A 75 -13.27 5.05 -10.90
CA LEU A 75 -13.09 3.85 -11.72
C LEU A 75 -12.60 2.67 -10.88
N ARG A 76 -11.70 2.95 -9.92
CA ARG A 76 -11.10 1.92 -9.07
C ARG A 76 -10.69 2.48 -7.72
N ARG A 77 -10.82 1.65 -6.68
CA ARG A 77 -10.30 1.92 -5.33
C ARG A 77 -9.48 0.74 -4.85
N LEU A 78 -8.28 1.04 -4.41
CA LEU A 78 -7.28 0.06 -4.01
C LEU A 78 -6.76 0.40 -2.62
N ALA A 79 -6.30 -0.63 -1.91
CA ALA A 79 -5.49 -0.50 -0.71
C ALA A 79 -4.37 -1.55 -0.73
N PRO A 80 -3.25 -1.33 -0.01
CA PRO A 80 -2.27 -2.40 0.20
C PRO A 80 -2.96 -3.64 0.78
N CYS A 81 -2.74 -4.81 0.17
CA CYS A 81 -3.48 -6.04 0.50
C CYS A 81 -3.37 -6.42 1.98
N ASP A 82 -2.19 -6.25 2.59
CA ASP A 82 -1.97 -6.56 4.01
C ASP A 82 -2.75 -5.61 4.93
N GLU A 83 -2.80 -4.32 4.59
CA GLU A 83 -3.56 -3.34 5.34
C GLU A 83 -5.06 -3.56 5.21
N LEU A 84 -5.52 -3.85 3.99
CA LEU A 84 -6.92 -4.14 3.71
C LEU A 84 -7.37 -5.41 4.46
N LYS A 85 -6.52 -6.43 4.52
CA LYS A 85 -6.77 -7.63 5.32
C LYS A 85 -6.92 -7.29 6.81
N SER A 86 -6.02 -6.48 7.36
CA SER A 86 -6.11 -6.04 8.77
C SER A 86 -7.36 -5.19 9.03
N TRP A 87 -7.74 -4.34 8.07
CA TRP A 87 -8.95 -3.51 8.11
C TRP A 87 -10.23 -4.34 8.14
N ARG A 88 -10.36 -5.31 7.22
CA ARG A 88 -11.50 -6.24 7.15
C ARG A 88 -11.61 -7.14 8.38
N ALA A 89 -10.47 -7.48 8.99
CA ALA A 89 -10.40 -8.25 10.22
C ALA A 89 -10.68 -7.44 11.50
N ASP A 90 -10.99 -6.14 11.41
CA ASP A 90 -11.17 -5.25 12.56
C ASP A 90 -9.94 -5.20 13.50
N THR A 91 -8.75 -5.44 12.95
CA THR A 91 -7.46 -5.41 13.69
C THR A 91 -6.66 -4.13 13.44
N ALA A 92 -7.02 -3.33 12.45
CA ALA A 92 -6.43 -2.03 12.20
C ALA A 92 -7.03 -0.97 13.15
N HIS A 93 -6.16 -0.28 13.90
CA HIS A 93 -6.57 0.80 14.82
C HIS A 93 -6.66 2.19 14.16
N GLU A 94 -6.11 2.31 12.95
CA GLU A 94 -6.08 3.54 12.16
C GLU A 94 -6.66 3.20 10.77
N PRO A 95 -7.30 4.17 10.08
CA PRO A 95 -7.63 4.01 8.67
C PRO A 95 -6.39 3.65 7.84
N ILE A 96 -6.59 2.91 6.76
CA ILE A 96 -5.51 2.42 5.90
C ILE A 96 -5.23 3.39 4.75
N GLU A 97 -4.11 3.17 4.05
CA GLU A 97 -3.84 3.82 2.76
C GLU A 97 -4.92 3.47 1.73
N ILE A 98 -5.35 4.46 0.95
CA ILE A 98 -6.31 4.29 -0.14
C ILE A 98 -5.79 4.95 -1.40
N VAL A 99 -5.83 4.20 -2.49
CA VAL A 99 -5.56 4.72 -3.83
C VAL A 99 -6.86 4.78 -4.61
N GLN A 100 -7.14 5.93 -5.20
CA GLN A 100 -8.28 6.13 -6.09
C GLN A 100 -7.81 6.44 -7.50
N ILE A 101 -8.43 5.78 -8.48
CA ILE A 101 -8.28 6.13 -9.89
C ILE A 101 -9.63 6.65 -10.36
N LEU A 102 -9.63 7.91 -10.79
CA LEU A 102 -10.81 8.69 -11.10
C LEU A 102 -10.75 9.14 -12.55
N TRP A 103 -11.92 9.20 -13.18
CA TRP A 103 -12.14 9.95 -14.41
C TRP A 103 -12.98 11.17 -14.09
N THR A 104 -12.67 12.29 -14.75
CA THR A 104 -13.43 13.51 -14.55
C THR A 104 -13.76 14.20 -15.86
N ARG A 105 -15.05 14.47 -16.07
CA ARG A 105 -15.52 15.23 -17.24
C ARG A 105 -15.24 16.72 -17.16
N ARG A 106 -14.94 17.24 -15.96
CA ARG A 106 -14.71 18.68 -15.76
C ARG A 106 -13.36 19.16 -16.30
N LEU A 107 -12.44 18.24 -16.55
CA LEU A 107 -11.11 18.52 -17.07
C LEU A 107 -10.99 18.09 -18.53
N ASP A 108 -11.89 18.58 -19.39
CA ASP A 108 -11.79 18.32 -20.85
C ASP A 108 -10.39 18.65 -21.37
N THR A 109 -9.87 17.82 -22.27
CA THR A 109 -8.56 18.04 -22.91
C THR A 109 -8.67 19.00 -24.08
N GLU A 110 -9.86 19.29 -24.63
CA GLU A 110 -10.10 20.23 -25.74
C GLU A 110 -9.17 20.03 -26.96
N GLY A 111 -8.64 18.81 -27.16
CA GLY A 111 -7.64 18.52 -28.19
C GLY A 111 -6.27 19.18 -27.96
N GLU A 112 -6.03 19.74 -26.78
CA GLU A 112 -4.75 20.28 -26.35
C GLU A 112 -3.71 19.16 -26.19
N ASP A 113 -2.43 19.50 -26.39
CA ASP A 113 -1.36 18.60 -25.97
C ASP A 113 -1.33 18.47 -24.44
N ARG A 114 -0.91 17.30 -23.94
CA ARG A 114 -0.91 16.98 -22.51
C ARG A 114 -0.20 18.03 -21.65
N ARG A 115 0.91 18.63 -22.13
CA ARG A 115 1.67 19.60 -21.33
C ARG A 115 0.87 20.90 -21.16
N THR A 116 0.18 21.34 -22.20
CA THR A 116 -0.72 22.49 -22.15
C THR A 116 -1.90 22.22 -21.22
N PHE A 117 -2.55 21.07 -21.38
CA PHE A 117 -3.60 20.58 -20.49
C PHE A 117 -3.16 20.63 -19.01
N LEU A 118 -2.03 20.00 -18.66
CA LEU A 118 -1.52 19.92 -17.29
C LEU A 118 -1.20 21.28 -16.66
N ARG A 119 -0.79 22.27 -17.46
CA ARG A 119 -0.55 23.64 -16.98
C ARG A 119 -1.84 24.39 -16.70
N ARG A 120 -2.87 24.14 -17.50
CA ARG A 120 -4.20 24.75 -17.34
C ARG A 120 -4.93 24.17 -16.13
N VAL A 121 -4.98 22.83 -16.02
CA VAL A 121 -5.82 22.16 -15.00
C VAL A 121 -5.19 22.08 -13.62
N VAL A 122 -3.87 22.09 -13.52
CA VAL A 122 -3.16 22.21 -12.24
C VAL A 122 -2.33 23.49 -12.30
N PRO A 123 -2.92 24.68 -12.05
CA PRO A 123 -2.20 25.95 -12.11
C PRO A 123 -1.20 26.12 -10.95
N GLY A 124 -0.30 27.09 -11.07
CA GLY A 124 0.66 27.45 -10.02
C GLY A 124 2.10 27.03 -10.30
N ASP A 125 3.02 27.53 -9.47
CA ASP A 125 4.44 27.25 -9.59
C ASP A 125 4.81 25.94 -8.90
N VAL A 126 5.77 25.23 -9.51
CA VAL A 126 6.31 23.99 -8.94
C VAL A 126 7.21 24.36 -7.77
N LEU A 127 6.79 24.00 -6.55
CA LEU A 127 7.56 24.23 -5.33
C LEU A 127 8.68 23.20 -5.14
N GLY A 128 8.48 21.99 -5.67
CA GLY A 128 9.41 20.87 -5.48
C GLY A 128 9.17 20.10 -4.18
N LYS A 129 9.58 18.83 -4.17
CA LYS A 129 9.38 17.90 -3.04
C LYS A 129 9.88 18.46 -1.71
N ALA A 130 11.10 19.00 -1.68
CA ALA A 130 11.73 19.47 -0.44
C ALA A 130 10.93 20.59 0.24
N ARG A 131 10.44 21.56 -0.55
CA ARG A 131 9.63 22.66 0.00
C ARG A 131 8.27 22.19 0.46
N VAL A 132 7.64 21.27 -0.27
CA VAL A 132 6.35 20.70 0.12
C VAL A 132 6.45 19.89 1.41
N LEU A 133 7.51 19.10 1.59
CA LEU A 133 7.80 18.39 2.85
C LEU A 133 7.95 19.38 4.02
N GLU A 134 8.77 20.43 3.84
CA GLU A 134 8.95 21.45 4.88
C GLU A 134 7.63 22.16 5.26
N LEU A 135 6.69 22.30 4.33
CA LEU A 135 5.37 22.85 4.61
C LEU A 135 4.47 21.86 5.35
N ALA A 136 4.52 20.57 5.00
CA ALA A 136 3.74 19.53 5.66
C ALA A 136 4.22 19.24 7.09
N GLU A 137 5.53 19.34 7.34
CA GLU A 137 6.15 19.18 8.67
C GLU A 137 5.79 20.32 9.65
N LYS A 138 5.37 21.48 9.15
CA LYS A 138 4.91 22.59 9.99
C LYS A 138 3.55 22.35 10.63
N GLY A 139 2.88 21.27 10.26
CA GLY A 139 1.58 20.88 10.78
C GLY A 139 0.54 20.75 9.68
N PHE A 140 -0.58 20.13 10.04
CA PHE A 140 -1.70 19.94 9.13
C PHE A 140 -2.19 21.30 8.59
N PRO A 141 -2.27 21.49 7.25
CA PRO A 141 -2.60 22.78 6.65
C PRO A 141 -3.91 23.38 7.20
N THR A 142 -3.85 24.65 7.61
CA THR A 142 -4.96 25.39 8.27
C THR A 142 -6.20 25.63 7.40
N GLY A 143 -6.23 25.11 6.17
CA GLY A 143 -7.38 25.19 5.25
C GLY A 143 -8.11 23.87 5.03
N GLY A 144 -7.62 22.74 5.57
CA GLY A 144 -8.28 21.45 5.41
C GLY A 144 -9.61 21.43 6.16
N THR A 145 -10.72 21.50 5.43
CA THR A 145 -12.06 21.35 6.00
C THR A 145 -12.61 19.96 5.69
N GLU A 146 -13.69 19.58 6.37
CA GLU A 146 -14.38 18.33 6.07
C GLU A 146 -14.75 18.28 4.58
N ASP A 147 -14.33 17.19 3.96
CA ASP A 147 -14.59 16.84 2.57
C ASP A 147 -14.09 17.85 1.51
N ARG A 148 -13.09 18.68 1.84
CA ARG A 148 -12.41 19.56 0.86
C ARG A 148 -10.89 19.47 0.98
N PHE A 149 -10.25 19.31 -0.16
CA PHE A 149 -8.80 19.35 -0.27
C PHE A 149 -8.28 20.78 -0.12
N ALA A 150 -7.23 20.92 0.68
CA ALA A 150 -6.44 22.13 0.81
C ALA A 150 -5.05 21.87 0.22
N ALA A 151 -4.66 22.64 -0.79
CA ALA A 151 -3.35 22.48 -1.42
C ALA A 151 -2.22 22.79 -0.43
N VAL A 152 -1.27 21.87 -0.30
CA VAL A 152 0.02 22.09 0.37
C VAL A 152 1.01 22.68 -0.62
N GLY A 153 1.08 22.10 -1.82
CA GLY A 153 1.94 22.60 -2.87
C GLY A 153 2.14 21.64 -4.03
N LEU A 154 2.39 22.21 -5.21
CA LEU A 154 2.69 21.47 -6.42
C LEU A 154 4.12 20.91 -6.34
N ILE A 155 4.25 19.59 -6.24
CA ILE A 155 5.54 18.91 -6.12
C ILE A 155 6.27 18.93 -7.46
N GLU A 156 5.58 18.53 -8.53
CA GLU A 156 6.17 18.46 -9.86
C GLU A 156 5.12 18.59 -10.96
N ARG A 157 5.58 19.10 -12.11
CA ARG A 157 4.82 19.10 -13.37
C ARG A 157 5.73 18.63 -14.49
N THR A 158 5.47 17.42 -14.99
CA THR A 158 6.22 16.79 -16.08
C THR A 158 5.41 16.82 -17.37
N ASP A 159 5.91 16.18 -18.42
CA ASP A 159 5.16 15.92 -19.64
C ASP A 159 4.13 14.80 -19.49
N ARG A 160 4.17 14.02 -18.39
CA ARG A 160 3.26 12.89 -18.14
C ARG A 160 2.18 13.22 -17.13
N ALA A 161 2.52 13.91 -16.05
CA ALA A 161 1.58 14.23 -14.98
C ALA A 161 1.99 15.50 -14.20
N ALA A 162 1.01 16.10 -13.53
CA ALA A 162 1.21 17.09 -12.49
C ALA A 162 0.85 16.45 -11.13
N ILE A 163 1.74 16.51 -10.15
CA ILE A 163 1.53 15.91 -8.82
C ILE A 163 1.46 16.99 -7.76
N LEU A 164 0.28 17.14 -7.17
CA LEU A 164 -0.06 18.09 -6.14
C LEU A 164 -0.16 17.38 -4.78
N ALA A 165 0.49 17.93 -3.75
CA ALA A 165 0.23 17.51 -2.37
C ALA A 165 -0.92 18.33 -1.80
N GLU A 166 -1.85 17.64 -1.16
CA GLU A 166 -3.07 18.20 -0.59
C GLU A 166 -3.33 17.58 0.78
N ALA A 167 -3.99 18.34 1.65
CA ALA A 167 -4.48 17.87 2.92
C ALA A 167 -5.99 17.85 2.92
N VAL A 168 -6.59 16.83 3.53
CA VAL A 168 -8.05 16.71 3.62
C VAL A 168 -8.46 16.14 4.96
N VAL A 169 -9.59 16.62 5.47
CA VAL A 169 -10.24 16.06 6.65
C VAL A 169 -11.47 15.30 6.19
N THR A 170 -11.65 14.07 6.64
CA THR A 170 -12.88 13.31 6.35
C THR A 170 -13.33 12.52 7.56
N LYS A 171 -14.61 12.12 7.58
CA LYS A 171 -15.17 11.27 8.63
C LYS A 171 -15.16 9.81 8.20
N ILE A 172 -14.47 8.98 8.96
CA ILE A 172 -14.45 7.52 8.80
C ILE A 172 -15.01 6.90 10.07
N ASP A 173 -16.07 6.11 9.93
CA ASP A 173 -16.75 5.46 11.07
C ASP A 173 -17.23 6.48 12.15
N GLY A 174 -17.66 7.67 11.70
CA GLY A 174 -18.09 8.76 12.57
C GLY A 174 -16.94 9.58 13.18
N GLU A 175 -15.69 9.17 13.05
CA GLU A 175 -14.53 9.87 13.59
C GLU A 175 -13.88 10.77 12.53
N THR A 176 -13.55 11.99 12.94
CA THR A 176 -12.80 12.94 12.10
C THR A 176 -11.34 12.50 11.99
N ARG A 177 -10.87 12.32 10.77
CA ARG A 177 -9.53 11.85 10.45
C ARG A 177 -8.87 12.80 9.45
N GLN A 178 -7.59 13.08 9.68
CA GLN A 178 -6.74 13.89 8.80
C GLN A 178 -6.00 12.97 7.84
N PHE A 179 -5.97 13.35 6.57
CA PHE A 179 -5.27 12.64 5.52
C PHE A 179 -4.37 13.58 4.74
N MET A 180 -3.21 13.07 4.37
CA MET A 180 -2.45 13.60 3.24
C MET A 180 -2.88 12.88 1.98
N ALA A 181 -2.97 13.65 0.90
CA ALA A 181 -3.25 13.16 -0.44
C ALA A 181 -2.17 13.64 -1.40
N LEU A 182 -1.70 12.74 -2.25
CA LEU A 182 -1.01 13.11 -3.48
C LEU A 182 -1.96 12.88 -4.65
N THR A 183 -2.38 13.98 -5.26
CA THR A 183 -3.24 14.00 -6.44
C THR A 183 -2.37 14.18 -7.68
N ALA A 184 -2.26 13.13 -8.48
CA ALA A 184 -1.62 13.17 -9.79
C ALA A 184 -2.67 13.29 -10.89
N THR A 185 -2.66 14.41 -11.61
CA THR A 185 -3.47 14.62 -12.80
C THR A 185 -2.66 14.23 -14.04
N THR A 186 -3.28 13.48 -14.94
CA THR A 186 -2.71 13.03 -16.23
C THR A 186 -3.81 12.96 -17.30
N ALA A 187 -3.43 12.63 -18.53
CA ALA A 187 -4.35 12.26 -19.59
C ALA A 187 -3.88 10.97 -20.26
N VAL A 188 -4.77 9.99 -20.42
CA VAL A 188 -4.55 8.80 -21.26
C VAL A 188 -5.20 9.13 -22.60
N GLU A 189 -4.40 9.27 -23.67
CA GLU A 189 -4.88 9.85 -24.93
C GLU A 189 -5.60 11.20 -24.67
N SER A 190 -6.87 11.31 -25.04
CA SER A 190 -7.75 12.47 -24.77
C SER A 190 -8.48 12.40 -23.43
N THR A 191 -8.42 11.27 -22.73
CA THR A 191 -9.20 11.03 -21.52
C THR A 191 -8.46 11.55 -20.28
N PRO A 192 -8.99 12.57 -19.57
CA PRO A 192 -8.39 13.10 -18.34
C PRO A 192 -8.56 12.14 -17.16
N MET A 193 -7.47 11.87 -16.46
CA MET A 193 -7.41 10.90 -15.38
C MET A 193 -6.77 11.52 -14.14
N ILE A 194 -7.27 11.11 -12.97
CA ILE A 194 -6.70 11.48 -11.68
C ILE A 194 -6.34 10.20 -10.93
N VAL A 195 -5.13 10.14 -10.41
CA VAL A 195 -4.70 9.15 -9.43
C VAL A 195 -4.50 9.86 -8.11
N GLN A 196 -5.21 9.43 -7.07
CA GLN A 196 -5.05 9.96 -5.71
C GLN A 196 -4.51 8.86 -4.80
N VAL A 197 -3.40 9.12 -4.13
CA VAL A 197 -2.91 8.30 -3.02
C VAL A 197 -3.22 9.04 -1.73
N LEU A 198 -4.04 8.46 -0.86
CA LEU A 198 -4.46 9.03 0.42
C LEU A 198 -3.94 8.17 1.57
N THR A 199 -3.36 8.79 2.58
CA THR A 199 -2.91 8.10 3.79
C THR A 199 -3.19 8.96 5.02
N PRO A 200 -3.43 8.37 6.21
CA PRO A 200 -3.58 9.16 7.43
C PRO A 200 -2.36 10.07 7.64
N TYR A 201 -2.61 11.34 7.96
CA TYR A 201 -1.55 12.30 8.25
C TYR A 201 -0.87 11.96 9.58
N ASP A 202 0.46 12.00 9.59
CA ASP A 202 1.26 11.95 10.84
C ASP A 202 2.01 13.29 11.00
N ASP A 203 3.08 13.47 10.24
CA ASP A 203 3.95 14.64 10.27
C ASP A 203 4.34 15.15 8.87
N GLY A 204 3.79 14.57 7.81
CA GLY A 204 4.13 14.91 6.42
C GLY A 204 5.29 14.10 5.85
N SER A 205 6.01 13.31 6.65
CA SER A 205 7.07 12.41 6.18
C SER A 205 6.55 11.37 5.18
N GLU A 206 5.26 11.08 5.22
CA GLU A 206 4.60 10.16 4.29
C GLU A 206 4.71 10.59 2.82
N ILE A 207 4.84 11.89 2.53
CA ILE A 207 4.90 12.43 1.17
C ILE A 207 6.04 11.80 0.37
N ASP A 208 7.16 11.44 1.00
CA ASP A 208 8.31 10.87 0.30
C ASP A 208 7.99 9.51 -0.37
N TRP A 209 7.38 8.59 0.39
CA TRP A 209 6.99 7.28 -0.14
C TRP A 209 5.73 7.39 -1.00
N MET A 210 4.77 8.24 -0.62
CA MET A 210 3.56 8.46 -1.42
C MET A 210 3.91 8.96 -2.82
N LEU A 211 4.94 9.81 -2.96
CA LEU A 211 5.35 10.33 -4.26
C LEU A 211 5.89 9.23 -5.17
N ARG A 212 6.66 8.29 -4.59
CA ARG A 212 7.15 7.11 -5.30
C ARG A 212 5.99 6.26 -5.81
N ASP A 213 5.02 5.99 -4.94
CA ASP A 213 3.86 5.16 -5.27
C ASP A 213 2.96 5.86 -6.29
N THR A 214 2.70 7.16 -6.14
CA THR A 214 1.94 7.95 -7.10
C THR A 214 2.57 7.89 -8.50
N ARG A 215 3.90 8.02 -8.60
CA ARG A 215 4.62 7.87 -9.87
C ARG A 215 4.52 6.45 -10.44
N GLU A 216 4.55 5.43 -9.59
CA GLU A 216 4.30 4.04 -9.99
C GLU A 216 2.91 3.87 -10.60
N HIS A 217 1.88 4.37 -9.93
CA HIS A 217 0.50 4.27 -10.40
C HIS A 217 0.33 4.96 -11.74
N ILE A 218 0.90 6.15 -11.92
CA ILE A 218 0.88 6.89 -13.19
C ILE A 218 1.62 6.13 -14.29
N ASP A 219 2.83 5.64 -14.04
CA ASP A 219 3.59 4.90 -15.05
C ASP A 219 2.85 3.64 -15.49
N ARG A 220 2.27 2.89 -14.55
CA ARG A 220 1.45 1.71 -14.85
C ARG A 220 0.18 2.05 -15.62
N LEU A 221 -0.55 3.08 -15.20
CA LEU A 221 -1.75 3.53 -15.88
C LEU A 221 -1.44 3.88 -17.34
N LEU A 222 -0.44 4.71 -17.58
CA LEU A 222 -0.08 5.12 -18.93
C LEU A 222 0.48 3.94 -19.75
N SER A 223 1.26 3.05 -19.14
CA SER A 223 1.82 1.87 -19.83
C SER A 223 0.75 0.84 -20.20
N ALA A 224 -0.25 0.64 -19.34
CA ALA A 224 -1.40 -0.23 -19.64
C ALA A 224 -2.24 0.29 -20.81
N ASN A 225 -2.09 1.56 -21.18
CA ASN A 225 -2.76 2.23 -22.29
C ASN A 225 -1.78 2.61 -23.42
N GLY A 226 -0.71 1.83 -23.61
CA GLY A 226 0.13 1.90 -24.80
C GLY A 226 1.28 2.91 -24.75
N GLU A 227 1.43 3.68 -23.67
CA GLU A 227 2.60 4.55 -23.54
C GLU A 227 3.86 3.80 -23.11
N THR A 228 5.03 4.26 -23.57
CA THR A 228 6.30 3.67 -23.15
C THR A 228 6.54 3.91 -21.66
N SER A 229 6.67 2.84 -20.89
CA SER A 229 7.10 2.90 -19.48
C SER A 229 8.48 3.55 -19.36
N ARG A 230 8.64 4.48 -18.41
CA ARG A 230 9.96 5.08 -18.11
C ARG A 230 10.77 4.30 -17.08
N ARG A 231 10.18 3.30 -16.42
CA ARG A 231 10.86 2.47 -15.40
C ARG A 231 12.08 1.70 -15.91
N PHE A 232 12.24 1.56 -17.23
CA PHE A 232 13.35 0.80 -17.82
C PHE A 232 14.48 1.65 -18.40
N ARG A 233 14.50 2.98 -18.22
CA ARG A 233 15.55 3.84 -18.79
C ARG A 233 16.50 4.52 -17.80
N GLU A 234 16.28 4.43 -16.50
CA GLU A 234 17.24 4.91 -15.50
C GLU A 234 17.66 3.76 -14.57
N SER A 235 18.95 3.41 -14.68
CA SER A 235 19.71 2.44 -13.89
C SER A 235 19.40 0.96 -14.13
N ARG A 236 20.34 0.26 -14.76
CA ARG A 236 20.54 -1.19 -14.56
C ARG A 236 20.42 -1.47 -13.05
N PRO A 237 19.54 -2.36 -12.59
CA PRO A 237 19.71 -2.89 -11.25
C PRO A 237 21.05 -3.65 -11.24
N PRO A 238 21.88 -3.56 -10.18
CA PRO A 238 22.92 -4.55 -10.00
C PRO A 238 22.24 -5.92 -10.00
N ILE A 239 22.78 -6.85 -10.77
CA ILE A 239 22.32 -8.24 -10.83
C ILE A 239 22.29 -8.77 -9.40
N GLY A 240 21.10 -8.96 -8.83
CA GLY A 240 20.92 -9.49 -7.48
C GLY A 240 19.76 -8.94 -6.64
N GLU A 241 19.04 -7.90 -7.04
CA GLU A 241 17.93 -7.39 -6.22
C GLU A 241 16.59 -8.10 -6.51
N THR A 242 16.13 -8.85 -5.50
CA THR A 242 14.73 -9.26 -5.32
C THR A 242 13.79 -8.06 -5.45
N PRO A 243 12.54 -8.24 -5.93
CA PRO A 243 11.54 -7.17 -5.94
C PRO A 243 11.48 -6.49 -4.57
N PRO A 244 11.32 -5.15 -4.50
CA PRO A 244 11.36 -4.43 -3.24
C PRO A 244 10.34 -5.04 -2.28
N ASP A 245 10.84 -5.49 -1.14
CA ASP A 245 10.03 -6.11 -0.10
C ASP A 245 9.03 -5.09 0.44
N VAL A 246 7.75 -5.43 0.35
CA VAL A 246 6.61 -4.61 0.81
C VAL A 246 6.72 -4.34 2.32
N THR A 247 7.52 -5.13 3.04
CA THR A 247 7.88 -4.90 4.45
C THR A 247 8.56 -3.54 4.69
N THR A 248 9.16 -2.90 3.69
CA THR A 248 9.79 -1.56 3.84
C THR A 248 8.81 -0.39 3.69
N ARG A 249 7.59 -0.61 3.15
CA ARG A 249 6.55 0.44 3.04
C ARG A 249 5.94 0.80 4.40
N LYS A 250 5.99 -0.16 5.35
CA LYS A 250 5.75 0.00 6.79
C LYS A 250 6.76 -0.82 7.57
N ALA A 251 8.05 -0.67 7.28
CA ALA A 251 9.08 -0.92 8.29
C ALA A 251 9.01 0.23 9.31
N ARG A 252 7.85 0.33 9.96
CA ARG A 252 7.75 0.78 11.33
C ARG A 252 8.82 -0.03 12.06
N THR A 253 9.94 0.59 12.38
CA THR A 253 10.40 0.51 13.75
C THR A 253 9.13 0.62 14.61
N PRO A 254 8.83 -0.38 15.45
CA PRO A 254 7.72 -0.29 16.39
C PRO A 254 7.81 1.09 17.04
N ARG A 255 6.73 1.87 16.98
CA ARG A 255 6.60 3.06 17.81
C ARG A 255 6.98 2.62 19.21
N ASP A 256 7.99 3.27 19.78
CA ASP A 256 8.23 3.30 21.22
C ASP A 256 7.03 4.05 21.85
N ARG A 257 5.88 3.38 21.85
CA ARG A 257 4.77 3.69 22.73
C ARG A 257 4.74 2.53 23.70
N SER A 258 5.20 2.82 24.89
CA SER A 258 5.07 2.04 26.12
C SER A 258 3.61 1.63 26.36
N THR A 259 3.20 0.59 25.64
CA THR A 259 2.13 -0.33 26.01
C THR A 259 2.83 -1.68 26.15
N PRO A 260 2.77 -2.37 27.31
CA PRO A 260 3.47 -3.63 27.49
C PRO A 260 2.97 -4.62 26.45
N GLY A 261 3.86 -5.02 25.53
CA GLY A 261 3.52 -5.94 24.46
C GLY A 261 3.18 -7.32 25.03
N PHE A 262 2.44 -8.13 24.26
CA PHE A 262 2.22 -9.54 24.57
C PHE A 262 3.53 -10.29 24.90
N PHE A 263 4.66 -9.89 24.31
CA PHE A 263 5.99 -10.44 24.60
C PHE A 263 6.65 -9.89 25.88
N ASP A 264 6.25 -8.73 26.39
CA ASP A 264 6.74 -8.24 27.69
C ASP A 264 6.06 -8.96 28.86
N ASN A 265 4.77 -9.30 28.70
CA ASN A 265 4.02 -10.07 29.71
C ASN A 265 4.18 -11.59 29.56
N ASN A 266 4.35 -12.11 28.34
CA ASN A 266 4.41 -13.55 28.07
C ASN A 266 5.75 -14.07 27.57
N GLY A 267 6.72 -13.20 27.25
CA GLY A 267 8.05 -13.61 26.80
C GLY A 267 8.78 -14.46 27.84
N GLY A 268 8.59 -14.15 29.13
CA GLY A 268 9.07 -14.99 30.23
C GLY A 268 8.47 -16.40 30.21
N TYR A 269 7.16 -16.52 29.95
CA TYR A 269 6.49 -17.83 29.87
C TYR A 269 6.89 -18.63 28.64
N ILE A 270 7.14 -17.98 27.51
CA ILE A 270 7.60 -18.64 26.27
C ILE A 270 9.05 -19.14 26.43
N ALA A 271 9.94 -18.30 26.97
CA ALA A 271 11.32 -18.69 27.25
C ALA A 271 11.39 -19.82 28.30
N PHE A 272 10.56 -19.74 29.35
CA PHE A 272 10.45 -20.80 30.35
C PHE A 272 9.89 -22.10 29.75
N GLY A 273 8.86 -22.01 28.90
CA GLY A 273 8.29 -23.16 28.20
C GLY A 273 9.30 -23.87 27.30
N LEU A 274 10.13 -23.11 26.57
CA LEU A 274 11.21 -23.67 25.74
C LEU A 274 12.34 -24.29 26.58
N LEU A 275 12.72 -23.68 27.71
CA LEU A 275 13.74 -24.22 28.61
C LEU A 275 13.28 -25.51 29.30
N VAL A 276 12.06 -25.53 29.84
CA VAL A 276 11.51 -26.72 30.51
C VAL A 276 11.22 -27.82 29.48
N GLY A 277 10.61 -27.48 28.34
CA GLY A 277 10.35 -28.44 27.26
C GLY A 277 11.63 -29.03 26.67
N GLY A 278 12.63 -28.18 26.39
CA GLY A 278 13.93 -28.60 25.88
C GLY A 278 14.71 -29.47 26.88
N GLY A 279 14.73 -29.07 28.15
CA GLY A 279 15.37 -29.84 29.22
C GLY A 279 14.74 -31.22 29.41
N LEU A 280 13.41 -31.30 29.37
CA LEU A 280 12.67 -32.57 29.49
C LEU A 280 12.99 -33.52 28.32
N LEU A 281 13.03 -32.99 27.08
CA LEU A 281 13.37 -33.79 25.90
C LEU A 281 14.81 -34.33 25.96
N ILE A 282 15.76 -33.53 26.45
CA ILE A 282 17.15 -33.98 26.65
C ILE A 282 17.22 -35.08 27.72
N ALA A 283 16.52 -34.91 28.85
CA ALA A 283 16.48 -35.90 29.92
C ALA A 283 15.86 -37.23 29.47
N ILE A 284 14.76 -37.18 28.72
CA ILE A 284 14.13 -38.36 28.09
C ILE A 284 15.11 -39.02 27.12
N GLY A 285 15.77 -38.23 26.27
CA GLY A 285 16.79 -38.72 25.34
C GLY A 285 17.94 -39.45 26.05
N MET A 286 18.43 -38.91 27.16
CA MET A 286 19.48 -39.56 27.97
C MET A 286 18.99 -40.85 28.64
N LEU A 287 17.75 -40.89 29.13
CA LEU A 287 17.16 -42.09 29.73
C LEU A 287 17.01 -43.23 28.71
N VAL A 288 16.55 -42.89 27.51
CA VAL A 288 16.47 -43.84 26.38
C VAL A 288 17.86 -44.30 25.98
N ALA A 289 18.82 -43.38 25.82
CA ALA A 289 20.21 -43.72 25.48
C ALA A 289 20.87 -44.62 26.54
N ARG A 290 20.56 -44.43 27.82
CA ARG A 290 21.10 -45.26 28.92
C ARG A 290 20.49 -46.67 28.94
N ARG A 291 19.21 -46.83 28.58
CA ARG A 291 18.57 -48.15 28.43
C ARG A 291 19.02 -48.90 27.17
N LEU A 292 19.48 -48.18 26.16
CA LEU A 292 19.99 -48.75 24.91
C LEU A 292 21.49 -49.07 24.93
N ARG A 293 22.20 -48.78 26.04
CA ARG A 293 23.58 -49.24 26.20
C ARG A 293 23.58 -50.75 26.45
N PRO A 294 24.19 -51.56 25.58
CA PRO A 294 24.40 -52.97 25.86
C PRO A 294 25.33 -53.09 27.08
N THR A 295 24.93 -53.91 28.05
CA THR A 295 25.79 -54.32 29.16
C THR A 295 27.06 -54.98 28.58
N PRO A 296 28.25 -54.67 29.14
CA PRO A 296 29.49 -55.29 28.70
C PRO A 296 29.48 -56.81 28.89
#